data_AF-A0A3S8R651-F1
#
_entry.id   AF-A0A3S8R651-F1
#
_cell.length_a   1.000
_cell.length_b   1.000
_cell.length_c   1.000
_cell.angle_alpha   90.00
_cell.angle_beta   90.00
_cell.angle_gamma   90.00
#
_symmetry.space_group_name_H-M   'P 1'
#
loop_
_entity.id
_entity.type
_entity.pdbx_description
1 polymer ?
#
loop_
_entity_poly.entity_id
_entity_poly.type
_entity_poly.pdbx_seq_one_letter_code
_entity_poly.pdbx_strand_id
1 'polypeptide(L)'
;MKKYFTFIFLIVSNISIAQCDDVTFSTKSYPQTCVENIIKWYNMSRSQWKQEMNRYDFSDTGFNKGAPYYSSGVGLNDDGILYVITKDFDHMEIMNFPINKWDYKRNIFDNIIEELEPFFTKKIDGWAYFQFQYTDGNSYLFAVSQSKKMDSILLMKK
;
A
#
# COMPACT_ATOMS: atom_id res chain seq x y z
N MET A 1 22.74 41.54 -0.71
CA MET A 1 22.37 40.12 -0.93
C MET A 1 20.97 39.88 -0.39
N LYS A 2 19.96 39.82 -1.26
CA LYS A 2 18.58 39.50 -0.87
C LYS A 2 18.44 37.97 -0.88
N LYS A 3 18.22 37.38 0.29
CA LYS A 3 17.90 35.94 0.43
C LYS A 3 16.42 35.77 0.07
N TYR A 4 16.14 35.07 -1.03
CA TYR A 4 14.79 34.61 -1.33
C TYR A 4 14.55 33.32 -0.55
N PHE A 5 13.76 33.41 0.52
CA PHE A 5 13.20 32.24 1.20
C PHE A 5 11.94 31.84 0.43
N THR A 6 12.05 30.84 -0.44
CA THR A 6 10.89 30.25 -1.10
C THR A 6 10.32 29.18 -0.17
N PHE A 7 9.33 29.55 0.64
CA PHE A 7 8.48 28.59 1.34
C PHE A 7 7.40 28.12 0.37
N ILE A 8 7.55 26.91 -0.18
CA ILE A 8 6.46 26.24 -0.90
C ILE A 8 5.61 25.53 0.16
N PHE A 9 4.57 26.21 0.64
CA PHE A 9 3.48 25.57 1.37
C PHE A 9 2.54 24.96 0.33
N LEU A 10 2.70 23.67 0.04
CA LEU A 10 1.67 22.88 -0.64
C LEU A 10 0.59 22.56 0.40
N ILE A 11 -0.35 23.48 0.60
CA ILE A 11 -1.61 23.18 1.28
C ILE A 11 -2.43 22.35 0.29
N VAL A 12 -2.38 21.03 0.42
CA VAL A 12 -3.33 20.15 -0.25
C VAL A 12 -4.68 20.42 0.42
N SER A 13 -5.60 21.03 -0.32
CA SER A 13 -6.95 21.32 0.12
C SER A 13 -7.65 20.06 0.63
N ASN A 14 -8.57 20.25 1.58
CA ASN A 14 -9.41 19.22 2.22
C ASN A 14 -10.21 18.42 1.18
N ILE A 15 -9.59 17.46 0.52
CA ILE A 15 -10.30 16.33 -0.04
C ILE A 15 -10.68 15.50 1.19
N SER A 16 -11.96 15.50 1.55
CA SER A 16 -12.50 14.36 2.31
C SER A 16 -12.39 13.19 1.36
N ILE A 17 -11.22 12.56 1.34
CA ILE A 17 -10.96 11.40 0.50
C ILE A 17 -11.86 10.32 1.11
N ALA A 18 -12.84 9.88 0.33
CA ALA A 18 -13.61 8.70 0.68
C ALA A 18 -12.74 7.52 0.32
N GLN A 19 -12.71 6.52 1.21
CA GLN A 19 -12.05 5.23 0.97
C GLN A 19 -12.23 4.81 -0.48
N CYS A 20 -11.13 4.49 -1.15
CA CYS A 20 -11.20 3.98 -2.51
C CYS A 20 -12.04 2.69 -2.52
N ASP A 21 -12.89 2.57 -3.53
CA ASP A 21 -13.79 1.43 -3.72
C ASP A 21 -13.01 0.12 -3.73
N ASP A 22 -13.56 -0.90 -3.07
CA ASP A 22 -12.94 -2.22 -2.99
C ASP A 22 -12.73 -2.84 -4.39
N VAL A 23 -11.69 -3.66 -4.53
CA VAL A 23 -11.39 -4.37 -5.79
C VAL A 23 -12.01 -5.75 -5.77
N THR A 24 -12.52 -6.17 -6.91
CA THR A 24 -12.90 -7.56 -7.13
C THR A 24 -11.86 -8.25 -8.00
N PHE A 25 -11.26 -9.33 -7.48
CA PHE A 25 -10.46 -10.26 -8.26
C PHE A 25 -11.30 -11.53 -8.47
N SER A 26 -11.62 -11.85 -9.73
CA SER A 26 -12.57 -12.90 -10.10
C SER A 26 -13.94 -12.70 -9.44
N THR A 27 -14.21 -13.37 -8.32
CA THR A 27 -15.46 -13.31 -7.54
C THR A 27 -15.23 -12.91 -6.08
N LYS A 28 -14.00 -12.52 -5.73
CA LYS A 28 -13.56 -12.24 -4.37
C LYS A 28 -13.26 -10.76 -4.20
N SER A 29 -13.72 -10.20 -3.11
CA SER A 29 -13.53 -8.80 -2.73
C SER A 29 -12.28 -8.63 -1.87
N TYR A 30 -11.47 -7.66 -2.25
CA TYR A 30 -10.25 -7.27 -1.56
C TYR A 30 -10.21 -5.76 -1.42
N PRO A 31 -9.52 -5.25 -0.39
CA PRO A 31 -9.41 -3.82 -0.25
C PRO A 31 -8.54 -3.22 -1.37
N GLN A 32 -8.98 -2.10 -1.96
CA GLN A 32 -8.17 -1.37 -2.93
C GLN A 32 -6.93 -0.77 -2.28
N THR A 33 -5.81 -0.95 -2.96
CA THR A 33 -4.52 -0.33 -2.61
C THR A 33 -4.52 1.10 -3.16
N CYS A 34 -4.83 2.07 -2.30
CA CYS A 34 -4.71 3.52 -2.56
C CYS A 34 -4.08 4.21 -1.34
N VAL A 35 -3.59 5.45 -1.49
CA VAL A 35 -2.86 6.15 -0.43
C VAL A 35 -3.67 6.26 0.86
N GLU A 36 -4.95 6.63 0.75
CA GLU A 36 -5.84 6.79 1.91
C GLU A 36 -6.03 5.48 2.67
N ASN A 37 -6.40 4.40 1.97
CA ASN A 37 -6.66 3.12 2.59
C ASN A 37 -5.42 2.59 3.33
N ILE A 38 -4.23 2.72 2.73
CA ILE A 38 -2.99 2.25 3.36
C ILE A 38 -2.67 3.08 4.61
N ILE A 39 -2.79 4.41 4.56
CA ILE A 39 -2.57 5.26 5.73
C ILE A 39 -3.60 4.96 6.82
N LYS A 40 -4.88 4.80 6.45
CA LYS A 40 -5.96 4.39 7.36
C LYS A 40 -5.59 3.10 8.07
N TRP A 41 -5.24 2.04 7.33
CA TRP A 41 -4.86 0.76 7.92
C TRP A 41 -3.61 0.84 8.78
N TYR A 42 -2.59 1.59 8.37
CA TYR A 42 -1.38 1.81 9.16
C TYR A 42 -1.71 2.42 10.53
N ASN A 43 -2.58 3.43 10.55
CA ASN A 43 -2.97 4.14 11.78
C ASN A 43 -3.98 3.37 12.68
N MET A 44 -4.64 2.31 12.18
CA MET A 44 -5.53 1.49 13.01
C MET A 44 -4.79 0.77 14.13
N SER A 45 -5.44 0.54 15.27
CA SER A 45 -4.95 -0.47 16.21
C SER A 45 -4.99 -1.88 15.59
N ARG A 46 -4.23 -2.83 16.15
CA ARG A 46 -4.24 -4.23 15.68
C ARG A 46 -5.64 -4.86 15.69
N SER A 47 -6.47 -4.55 16.69
CA SER A 47 -7.83 -5.06 16.79
C SER A 47 -8.75 -4.45 15.74
N GLN A 48 -8.67 -3.14 15.52
CA GLN A 48 -9.44 -2.46 14.46
C GLN A 48 -9.05 -2.97 13.08
N TRP A 49 -7.75 -3.12 12.82
CA TRP A 49 -7.27 -3.64 11.54
C TRP A 49 -7.76 -5.06 11.29
N LYS A 50 -7.74 -5.92 12.32
CA LYS A 50 -8.32 -7.27 12.21
C LYS A 50 -9.82 -7.26 11.87
N GLN A 51 -10.59 -6.40 12.51
CA GLN A 51 -12.02 -6.26 12.21
C GLN A 51 -12.25 -5.79 10.78
N GLU A 52 -11.45 -4.83 10.32
CA GLU A 52 -11.51 -4.32 8.95
C GLU A 52 -11.17 -5.40 7.93
N MET A 53 -10.07 -6.13 8.11
CA MET A 53 -9.62 -7.15 7.17
C MET A 53 -10.57 -8.35 7.09
N ASN A 54 -11.34 -8.64 8.15
CA ASN A 54 -12.36 -9.70 8.15
C ASN A 54 -13.56 -9.43 7.23
N ARG A 55 -13.67 -8.23 6.65
CA ARG A 55 -14.70 -7.89 5.67
C ARG A 55 -14.39 -8.44 4.26
N TYR A 56 -13.17 -8.94 4.05
CA TYR A 56 -12.64 -9.33 2.74
C TYR A 56 -12.38 -10.83 2.65
N ASP A 57 -12.23 -11.33 1.42
CA ASP A 57 -12.12 -12.76 1.10
C ASP A 57 -10.70 -13.32 1.25
N PHE A 58 -9.94 -12.85 2.25
CA PHE A 58 -8.63 -13.41 2.58
C PHE A 58 -8.76 -14.86 3.03
N SER A 59 -8.01 -15.76 2.39
CA SER A 59 -8.07 -17.21 2.69
C SER A 59 -6.94 -17.70 3.58
N ASP A 60 -5.90 -16.89 3.76
CA ASP A 60 -4.78 -17.17 4.64
C ASP A 60 -4.47 -15.96 5.54
N THR A 61 -4.30 -16.21 6.83
CA THR A 61 -4.02 -15.18 7.83
C THR A 61 -3.10 -15.77 8.90
N GLY A 62 -2.16 -14.97 9.39
CA GLY A 62 -1.20 -15.46 10.39
C GLY A 62 -0.23 -14.40 10.85
N PHE A 63 0.94 -14.86 11.29
CA PHE A 63 2.05 -14.00 11.68
C PHE A 63 3.30 -14.41 10.91
N ASN A 64 3.98 -13.45 10.30
CA ASN A 64 5.28 -13.63 9.67
C ASN A 64 6.29 -12.72 10.39
N LYS A 65 7.30 -13.32 11.03
CA LYS A 65 8.32 -12.60 11.82
C LYS A 65 7.72 -11.64 12.88
N GLY A 66 6.56 -11.96 13.43
CA GLY A 66 5.88 -11.14 14.43
C GLY A 66 4.91 -10.10 13.87
N ALA A 67 4.90 -9.88 12.55
CA ALA A 67 3.95 -9.02 11.87
C ALA A 67 2.71 -9.82 11.42
N PRO A 68 1.49 -9.46 11.85
CA PRO A 68 0.27 -10.06 11.32
C PRO A 68 0.13 -9.81 9.82
N TYR A 69 -0.36 -10.81 9.09
CA TYR A 69 -0.62 -10.71 7.66
C TYR A 69 -1.99 -11.27 7.26
N TYR A 70 -2.49 -10.77 6.15
CA TYR A 70 -3.66 -11.24 5.42
C TYR A 70 -3.27 -11.51 3.97
N SER A 71 -3.64 -12.68 3.46
CA SER A 71 -3.29 -13.10 2.11
C SER A 71 -4.47 -13.72 1.39
N SER A 72 -4.54 -13.49 0.08
CA SER A 72 -5.47 -14.18 -0.79
C SER A 72 -5.28 -15.70 -0.79
N GLY A 73 -4.13 -16.17 -0.30
CA GLY A 73 -3.71 -17.58 -0.34
C GLY A 73 -3.63 -18.10 -1.77
N VAL A 74 -3.70 -19.43 -1.94
CA VAL A 74 -3.81 -20.07 -3.26
C VAL A 74 -5.20 -19.89 -3.91
N GLY A 75 -6.07 -19.09 -3.30
CA GLY A 75 -7.46 -18.92 -3.71
C GLY A 75 -7.69 -17.98 -4.90
N LEU A 76 -6.64 -17.36 -5.45
CA LEU A 76 -6.67 -16.48 -6.63
C LEU A 76 -5.91 -17.11 -7.83
N ASN A 77 -5.90 -18.44 -7.92
CA ASN A 77 -5.20 -19.18 -8.98
C ASN A 77 -5.62 -18.73 -10.39
N ASP A 78 -6.90 -18.47 -10.62
CA ASP A 78 -7.42 -18.04 -11.93
C ASP A 78 -6.90 -16.64 -12.33
N ASP A 79 -6.61 -15.81 -11.33
CA ASP A 79 -5.99 -14.50 -11.54
C ASP A 79 -4.46 -14.57 -11.59
N GLY A 80 -3.88 -15.67 -11.13
CA GLY A 80 -2.43 -15.88 -11.06
C GLY A 80 -1.75 -14.92 -10.09
N ILE A 81 -2.46 -14.41 -9.08
CA ILE A 81 -1.98 -13.38 -8.14
C ILE A 81 -2.00 -13.92 -6.72
N LEU A 82 -0.94 -13.63 -5.96
CA LEU A 82 -0.89 -13.72 -4.52
C LEU A 82 -0.78 -12.30 -3.96
N TYR A 83 -1.90 -11.83 -3.40
CA TYR A 83 -1.99 -10.54 -2.74
C TYR A 83 -1.77 -10.74 -1.25
N VAL A 84 -0.86 -9.94 -0.67
CA VAL A 84 -0.49 -10.04 0.74
C VAL A 84 -0.42 -8.64 1.35
N ILE A 85 -1.07 -8.46 2.49
CA ILE A 85 -0.99 -7.25 3.30
C ILE A 85 -0.41 -7.64 4.65
N THR A 86 0.72 -7.06 5.03
CA THR A 86 1.40 -7.28 6.30
C THR A 86 1.50 -5.96 7.05
N LYS A 87 1.31 -5.99 8.36
CA LYS A 87 1.44 -4.81 9.21
C LYS A 87 2.25 -5.11 10.45
N ASP A 88 3.33 -4.36 10.63
CA ASP A 88 4.09 -4.33 11.88
C ASP A 88 3.85 -3.03 12.65
N PHE A 89 4.60 -2.79 13.71
CA PHE A 89 4.54 -1.57 14.52
C PHE A 89 5.13 -0.34 13.83
N ASP A 90 6.14 -0.53 12.99
CA ASP A 90 6.91 0.54 12.36
C ASP A 90 6.60 0.71 10.86
N HIS A 91 6.17 -0.36 10.20
CA HIS A 91 5.85 -0.34 8.77
C HIS A 91 4.62 -1.18 8.42
N MET A 92 4.06 -0.88 7.24
CA MET A 92 3.08 -1.71 6.55
C MET A 92 3.63 -2.09 5.19
N GLU A 93 3.44 -3.34 4.78
CA GLU A 93 3.88 -3.86 3.49
C GLU A 93 2.70 -4.47 2.73
N ILE A 94 2.60 -4.14 1.44
CA ILE A 94 1.62 -4.72 0.53
C ILE A 94 2.37 -5.31 -0.65
N MET A 95 2.18 -6.60 -0.89
CA MET A 95 2.86 -7.35 -1.93
C MET A 95 1.88 -7.96 -2.92
N ASN A 96 2.35 -8.05 -4.16
CA ASN A 96 1.66 -8.71 -5.26
C ASN A 96 2.69 -9.51 -6.06
N PHE A 97 2.55 -10.83 -6.09
CA PHE A 97 3.44 -11.74 -6.81
C PHE A 97 2.64 -12.91 -7.37
N PRO A 98 3.12 -13.64 -8.39
CA PRO A 98 2.34 -14.71 -8.97
C PRO A 98 2.28 -15.93 -8.03
N ILE A 99 1.17 -16.68 -8.07
CA ILE A 99 1.06 -17.94 -7.33
C ILE A 99 2.02 -18.99 -7.91
N ASN A 100 2.13 -19.08 -9.24
CA ASN A 100 3.07 -19.99 -9.88
C ASN A 100 4.38 -19.27 -10.22
N LYS A 101 5.51 -19.93 -9.92
CA LYS A 101 6.86 -19.43 -10.23
C LYS A 101 7.07 -19.06 -11.69
N TRP A 102 6.33 -19.70 -12.59
CA TRP A 102 6.43 -19.50 -14.04
C TRP A 102 5.54 -18.35 -14.56
N ASP A 103 4.57 -17.91 -13.78
CA ASP A 103 3.63 -16.87 -14.18
C ASP A 103 4.23 -15.46 -13.97
N TYR A 104 3.54 -14.46 -14.51
CA TYR A 104 3.79 -13.05 -14.25
C TYR A 104 2.74 -12.54 -13.28
N LYS A 105 3.12 -11.61 -12.39
CA LYS A 105 2.12 -10.90 -11.59
C LYS A 105 1.20 -10.11 -12.54
N ARG A 106 -0.07 -9.95 -12.18
CA ARG A 106 -0.90 -8.89 -12.79
C ARG A 106 -0.55 -7.55 -12.20
N ASN A 107 -0.83 -6.48 -12.92
CA ASN A 107 -0.65 -5.14 -12.38
C ASN A 107 -1.89 -4.73 -11.59
N ILE A 108 -1.75 -4.53 -10.28
CA ILE A 108 -2.85 -4.14 -9.39
C ILE A 108 -2.54 -2.86 -8.60
N PHE A 109 -1.37 -2.25 -8.84
CA PHE A 109 -0.89 -1.07 -8.11
C PHE A 109 -0.76 0.18 -8.99
N ASP A 110 -1.24 0.16 -10.24
CA ASP A 110 -1.14 1.33 -11.13
C ASP A 110 -1.79 2.58 -10.51
N ASN A 111 -3.00 2.43 -9.96
CA ASN A 111 -3.74 3.53 -9.36
C ASN A 111 -2.95 4.24 -8.25
N ILE A 112 -2.32 3.49 -7.34
CA ILE A 112 -1.59 4.11 -6.23
C ILE A 112 -0.28 4.75 -6.68
N ILE A 113 0.35 4.24 -7.75
CA ILE A 113 1.58 4.84 -8.26
C ILE A 113 1.30 6.22 -8.84
N GLU A 114 0.20 6.36 -9.58
CA GLU A 114 -0.28 7.65 -10.08
C GLU A 114 -0.58 8.61 -8.92
N GLU A 115 -1.21 8.14 -7.84
CA GLU A 115 -1.45 8.94 -6.62
C GLU A 115 -0.15 9.41 -5.95
N LEU A 116 0.89 8.57 -5.98
CA LEU A 116 2.16 8.84 -5.31
C LEU A 116 3.12 9.70 -6.14
N GLU A 117 3.01 9.69 -7.47
CA GLU A 117 3.93 10.34 -8.41
C GLU A 117 4.27 11.80 -8.06
N PRO A 118 3.30 12.67 -7.68
CA PRO A 118 3.58 14.06 -7.30
C PRO A 118 4.51 14.22 -6.10
N PHE A 119 4.63 13.18 -5.27
CA PHE A 119 5.42 13.17 -4.04
C PHE A 119 6.77 12.45 -4.19
N PHE A 120 7.17 12.14 -5.43
CA PHE A 120 8.43 11.45 -5.71
C PHE A 120 9.62 12.22 -5.14
N THR A 121 10.50 11.49 -4.44
CA THR A 121 11.70 12.05 -3.83
C THR A 121 12.96 11.52 -4.51
N LYS A 122 13.11 10.20 -4.61
CA LYS A 122 14.33 9.55 -5.12
C LYS A 122 14.11 8.10 -5.49
N LYS A 123 15.06 7.53 -6.25
CA LYS A 123 15.14 6.09 -6.56
C LYS A 123 16.45 5.50 -6.04
N ILE A 124 16.40 4.39 -5.31
CA ILE A 124 17.57 3.68 -4.77
C ILE A 124 17.33 2.17 -4.93
N ASP A 125 18.29 1.45 -5.50
CA ASP A 125 18.29 -0.02 -5.59
C ASP A 125 16.97 -0.65 -6.10
N GLY A 126 16.34 -0.04 -7.10
CA GLY A 126 15.08 -0.52 -7.67
C GLY A 126 13.82 -0.13 -6.89
N TRP A 127 13.94 0.71 -5.87
CA TRP A 127 12.84 1.29 -5.10
C TRP A 127 12.65 2.77 -5.44
N ALA A 128 11.43 3.18 -5.75
CA ALA A 128 11.01 4.58 -5.83
C ALA A 128 10.46 5.01 -4.47
N TYR A 129 10.94 6.13 -3.94
CA TYR A 129 10.55 6.68 -2.65
C TYR A 129 9.73 7.94 -2.84
N PHE A 130 8.62 8.03 -2.11
CA PHE A 130 7.65 9.13 -2.17
C PHE A 130 7.39 9.62 -0.75
N GLN A 131 7.47 10.93 -0.52
CA GLN A 131 7.37 11.51 0.82
C GLN A 131 6.47 12.74 0.82
N PHE A 132 5.53 12.77 1.76
CA PHE A 132 4.59 13.89 1.93
C PHE A 132 4.04 13.95 3.35
N GLN A 133 3.50 15.11 3.72
CA GLN A 133 2.68 15.27 4.92
C GLN A 133 1.23 15.00 4.56
N TYR A 134 0.56 14.14 5.33
CA TYR A 134 -0.84 13.81 5.11
C TYR A 134 -1.78 14.71 5.93
N THR A 135 -3.08 14.61 5.68
CA THR A 135 -4.10 15.46 6.31
C THR A 135 -4.21 15.27 7.82
N ASP A 136 -3.70 14.16 8.36
CA ASP A 136 -3.59 13.89 9.80
C ASP A 136 -2.39 14.58 10.47
N GLY A 137 -1.63 15.39 9.71
CA GLY A 137 -0.46 16.14 10.17
C GLY A 137 0.83 15.32 10.24
N ASN A 138 0.77 14.00 9.98
CA ASN A 138 1.95 13.13 10.01
C ASN A 138 2.67 13.11 8.66
N SER A 139 3.98 12.90 8.69
CA SER A 139 4.79 12.68 7.48
C SER A 139 4.88 11.19 7.19
N TYR A 140 4.66 10.81 5.93
CA TYR A 140 4.71 9.43 5.47
C TYR A 140 5.77 9.24 4.39
N LEU A 141 6.40 8.07 4.41
CA LEU A 141 7.31 7.60 3.38
C LEU A 141 6.73 6.33 2.76
N PHE A 142 6.37 6.42 1.49
CA PHE A 142 6.09 5.26 0.65
C PHE A 142 7.36 4.84 -0.08
N ALA A 143 7.64 3.54 -0.13
CA ALA A 143 8.64 2.96 -1.01
C ALA A 143 7.98 1.91 -1.90
N VAL A 144 8.11 2.05 -3.20
CA VAL A 144 7.50 1.15 -4.19
C VAL A 144 8.59 0.48 -5.01
N SER A 145 8.56 -0.83 -5.09
CA SER A 145 9.36 -1.62 -6.03
C SER A 145 8.45 -2.40 -6.95
N GLN A 146 8.70 -2.31 -8.25
CA GLN A 146 7.97 -3.07 -9.26
C GLN A 146 8.93 -3.88 -10.11
N SER A 147 8.60 -5.15 -10.32
CA SER A 147 9.38 -6.07 -11.15
C SER A 147 8.44 -7.02 -11.89
N LYS A 148 8.94 -7.84 -12.82
CA LYS A 148 8.10 -8.84 -13.51
C LYS A 148 7.50 -9.90 -12.57
N LYS A 149 8.10 -10.11 -11.40
CA LYS A 149 7.78 -11.22 -10.49
C LYS A 149 7.16 -10.77 -9.17
N MET A 150 7.34 -9.52 -8.78
CA MET A 150 6.79 -9.00 -7.54
C MET A 150 6.69 -7.49 -7.61
N ASP A 151 5.58 -6.96 -7.13
CA ASP A 151 5.50 -5.60 -6.61
C ASP A 151 5.50 -5.63 -5.10
N SER A 152 6.11 -4.61 -4.49
CA SER A 152 6.00 -4.34 -3.07
C SER A 152 5.81 -2.84 -2.85
N ILE A 153 4.91 -2.50 -1.94
CA ILE A 153 4.68 -1.15 -1.41
C ILE A 153 4.93 -1.21 0.09
N LEU A 154 5.87 -0.40 0.56
CA LEU A 154 6.17 -0.19 1.96
C LEU A 154 5.68 1.20 2.38
N LEU A 155 4.97 1.27 3.50
CA LEU A 155 4.63 2.52 4.19
C LEU A 155 5.33 2.58 5.54
N MET A 156 5.94 3.73 5.83
CA MET A 156 6.47 4.09 7.15
C MET A 156 6.01 5.50 7.54
N LYS A 157 5.83 5.73 8.84
CA LYS A 157 5.68 7.07 9.41
C LYS A 157 7.05 7.66 9.75
N LYS A 158 7.24 8.95 9.46
CA LYS A 158 8.50 9.70 9.69
C LYS A 158 8.45 10.55 10.95
#